data_AF-A0A349KRM4-F1
#
_entry.id   AF-A0A349KRM4-F1
#
_cell.length_a   1.000
_cell.length_b   1.000
_cell.length_c   1.000
_cell.angle_alpha   90.00
_cell.angle_beta   90.00
_cell.angle_gamma   90.00
#
_symmetry.space_group_name_H-M   'P 1'
#
loop_
_entity.id
_entity.type
_entity.pdbx_description
1 polymer ?
#
loop_
_entity_poly.entity_id
_entity_poly.type
_entity_poly.pdbx_seq_one_letter_code
_entity_poly.pdbx_strand_id
1 'polypeptide(L)'
;RGGEAPNVVPDFAEVYYYVRHPQAEKLQQLWKRVIDISTAAALGTGTDVDVEVMHGNHSLLPNEKLSRQMHANLTKVGGVRYNAEEQAFAEEISSSLGVGDFIGMEREILRFELRQGMGSTDVGDVSWVVPTVGLRTSTWVPGTAPHSWQAIAAGGTSIGTKGMRVAAKALSLTARDLLLDPQLIEAGWAEFELRRGKNFHYKALLGNREPPLAYRIK
;
A
#
# COMPACT_ATOMS: atom_id res chain seq x y z
N ARG A 1 -6.06 -7.51 -24.74
CA ARG A 1 -6.26 -8.38 -25.92
C ARG A 1 -7.11 -7.62 -26.94
N GLY A 2 -6.83 -7.70 -28.24
CA GLY A 2 -7.50 -6.84 -29.23
C GLY A 2 -7.57 -7.41 -30.64
N GLY A 3 -7.69 -8.73 -30.77
CA GLY A 3 -7.65 -9.46 -32.04
C GLY A 3 -6.46 -10.39 -32.17
N GLU A 4 -6.65 -11.48 -32.92
CA GLU A 4 -5.65 -12.55 -33.13
C GLU A 4 -5.01 -12.50 -34.52
N ALA A 5 -5.65 -11.85 -35.50
CA ALA A 5 -5.18 -11.76 -36.88
C ALA A 5 -5.52 -10.41 -37.52
N PRO A 6 -4.63 -9.82 -38.34
CA PRO A 6 -4.83 -8.49 -38.92
C PRO A 6 -5.91 -8.43 -40.01
N ASN A 7 -6.29 -9.57 -40.59
CA ASN A 7 -7.27 -9.69 -41.67
C ASN A 7 -8.62 -10.25 -41.22
N VAL A 8 -8.83 -10.42 -39.92
CA VAL A 8 -10.07 -10.93 -39.33
C VAL A 8 -10.61 -9.85 -38.39
N VAL A 9 -11.88 -9.48 -38.54
CA VAL A 9 -12.55 -8.55 -37.61
C VAL A 9 -12.63 -9.24 -36.23
N PRO A 10 -12.06 -8.65 -35.16
CA PRO A 10 -12.09 -9.27 -33.84
C PRO A 10 -13.52 -9.38 -33.29
N ASP A 11 -13.87 -10.54 -32.75
CA ASP A 11 -15.13 -10.80 -32.04
C ASP A 11 -15.03 -10.51 -30.54
N PHE A 12 -13.81 -10.38 -30.00
CA PHE A 12 -13.54 -10.09 -28.59
C PHE A 12 -12.33 -9.17 -28.40
N ALA A 13 -12.47 -8.21 -27.50
CA ALA A 13 -11.39 -7.37 -27.01
C ALA A 13 -11.48 -7.21 -25.49
N GLU A 14 -10.34 -7.08 -24.83
CA GLU A 14 -10.25 -6.94 -23.38
C GLU A 14 -9.15 -5.95 -23.03
N VAL A 15 -9.46 -5.07 -22.08
CA VAL A 15 -8.54 -4.07 -21.55
C VAL A 15 -8.63 -4.06 -20.03
N TYR A 16 -7.52 -3.78 -19.38
CA TYR A 16 -7.42 -3.71 -17.93
C TYR A 16 -7.06 -2.29 -17.49
N TYR A 17 -7.89 -1.68 -16.65
CA TYR A 17 -7.74 -0.30 -16.21
C TYR A 17 -7.51 -0.18 -14.71
N TYR A 18 -6.63 0.75 -14.33
CA TYR A 18 -6.58 1.31 -12.99
C TYR A 18 -7.06 2.75 -13.02
N VAL A 19 -8.08 3.06 -12.23
CA VAL A 19 -8.52 4.44 -11.97
C VAL A 19 -8.11 4.78 -10.54
N ARG A 20 -7.48 5.95 -10.34
CA ARG A 20 -6.98 6.37 -9.03
C ARG A 20 -7.32 7.82 -8.75
N HIS A 21 -7.80 8.05 -7.53
CA HIS A 21 -7.97 9.39 -6.98
C HIS A 21 -7.87 9.29 -5.44
N PRO A 22 -7.22 10.24 -4.74
CA PRO A 22 -7.06 10.17 -3.28
C PRO A 22 -8.38 10.26 -2.49
N GLN A 23 -9.43 10.80 -3.11
CA GLN A 23 -10.79 10.91 -2.57
C GLN A 23 -11.71 9.90 -3.25
N ALA A 24 -12.36 9.04 -2.47
CA ALA A 24 -13.17 7.93 -2.95
C ALA A 24 -14.40 8.39 -3.75
N GLU A 25 -15.03 9.50 -3.36
CA GLU A 25 -16.19 10.07 -4.04
C GLU A 25 -15.83 10.50 -5.46
N LYS A 26 -14.69 11.16 -5.62
CA LYS A 26 -14.16 11.55 -6.94
C LYS A 26 -13.72 10.34 -7.74
N LEU A 27 -13.15 9.32 -7.10
CA LEU A 27 -12.84 8.05 -7.76
C LEU A 27 -14.10 7.41 -8.36
N GLN A 28 -15.22 7.38 -7.62
CA GLN A 28 -16.49 6.84 -8.13
C GLN A 28 -17.02 7.63 -9.33
N GLN A 29 -16.90 8.96 -9.32
CA GLN A 29 -17.28 9.79 -10.47
C GLN A 29 -16.43 9.50 -11.71
N LEU A 30 -15.11 9.37 -11.53
CA LEU A 30 -14.19 9.00 -12.61
C LEU A 30 -14.48 7.59 -13.14
N TRP A 31 -14.73 6.63 -12.24
CA TRP A 31 -15.10 5.27 -12.61
C TRP A 31 -16.39 5.26 -13.43
N LYS A 32 -17.44 5.94 -12.97
CA LYS A 32 -18.70 6.07 -13.72
C LYS A 32 -18.45 6.60 -15.13
N ARG A 33 -17.62 7.63 -15.27
CA ARG A 33 -17.29 8.21 -16.59
C ARG A 33 -16.61 7.19 -17.51
N VAL A 34 -15.72 6.34 -16.99
CA VAL A 34 -15.10 5.26 -17.77
C VAL A 34 -16.16 4.27 -18.25
N ILE A 35 -17.08 3.86 -17.37
CA ILE A 35 -18.17 2.93 -17.73
C ILE A 35 -19.13 3.52 -18.75
N ASP A 36 -19.50 4.79 -18.59
CA ASP A 36 -20.37 5.49 -19.54
C ASP A 36 -19.73 5.54 -20.94
N ILE A 37 -18.41 5.76 -21.03
CA ILE A 37 -17.66 5.76 -22.30
C ILE A 37 -17.65 4.36 -22.91
N SER A 38 -17.37 3.32 -22.13
CA SER A 38 -17.36 1.94 -22.62
C SER A 38 -18.75 1.51 -23.13
N THR A 39 -19.81 1.88 -22.42
CA THR A 39 -21.20 1.62 -22.83
C THR A 39 -21.56 2.35 -24.12
N ALA A 40 -21.16 3.62 -24.25
CA ALA A 40 -21.39 4.41 -25.44
C ALA A 40 -20.63 3.85 -26.66
N ALA A 41 -19.40 3.38 -26.47
CA ALA A 41 -18.62 2.74 -27.52
C ALA A 41 -19.32 1.45 -28.01
N ALA A 42 -19.72 0.59 -27.08
CA ALA A 42 -20.42 -0.66 -27.38
C ALA A 42 -21.72 -0.42 -28.16
N LEU A 43 -22.53 0.55 -27.71
CA LEU A 43 -23.73 0.98 -28.42
C LEU A 43 -23.41 1.50 -29.85
N GLY A 44 -22.36 2.32 -29.97
CA GLY A 44 -21.95 2.89 -31.26
C GLY A 44 -21.44 1.86 -32.27
N THR A 45 -20.90 0.73 -31.79
CA THR A 45 -20.40 -0.37 -32.63
C THR A 45 -21.37 -1.54 -32.76
N GLY A 46 -22.52 -1.50 -32.08
CA GLY A 46 -23.48 -2.60 -32.05
C GLY A 46 -22.93 -3.86 -31.36
N THR A 47 -22.04 -3.69 -30.39
CA THR A 47 -21.43 -4.77 -29.60
C THR A 47 -21.92 -4.73 -28.16
N ASP A 48 -21.60 -5.76 -27.39
CA ASP A 48 -21.82 -5.80 -25.95
C ASP A 48 -20.56 -5.40 -25.18
N VAL A 49 -20.73 -4.96 -23.93
CA VAL A 49 -19.63 -4.72 -22.99
C VAL A 49 -19.94 -5.37 -21.65
N ASP A 50 -18.97 -6.11 -21.13
CA ASP A 50 -18.97 -6.62 -19.76
C ASP A 50 -17.87 -5.92 -18.95
N VAL A 51 -18.15 -5.65 -17.69
CA VAL A 51 -17.27 -4.88 -16.81
C VAL A 51 -17.11 -5.60 -15.49
N GLU A 52 -15.89 -6.03 -15.21
CA GLU A 52 -15.53 -6.65 -13.95
C GLU A 52 -14.70 -5.70 -13.06
N VAL A 53 -15.20 -5.39 -11.87
CA VAL A 53 -14.41 -4.68 -10.84
C VAL A 53 -13.53 -5.69 -10.11
N MET A 54 -12.24 -5.69 -10.41
CA MET A 54 -11.27 -6.63 -9.82
C MET A 54 -10.80 -6.22 -8.42
N HIS A 55 -10.69 -4.90 -8.17
CA HIS A 55 -10.10 -4.37 -6.95
C HIS A 55 -10.63 -2.95 -6.68
N GLY A 56 -10.75 -2.58 -5.42
CA GLY A 56 -11.12 -1.21 -5.04
C GLY A 56 -10.86 -0.94 -3.57
N ASN A 57 -10.01 0.04 -3.27
CA ASN A 57 -9.60 0.39 -1.91
C ASN A 57 -9.83 1.85 -1.61
N HIS A 58 -10.13 2.15 -0.34
CA HIS A 58 -10.03 3.52 0.16
C HIS A 58 -8.57 3.94 0.38
N SER A 59 -8.29 5.23 0.29
CA SER A 59 -7.00 5.79 0.72
C SER A 59 -6.79 5.56 2.22
N LEU A 60 -5.55 5.47 2.69
CA LEU A 60 -5.30 5.39 4.14
C LEU A 60 -5.82 6.64 4.86
N LEU A 61 -6.61 6.43 5.92
CA LEU A 61 -7.01 7.48 6.86
C LEU A 61 -5.92 7.59 7.94
N PRO A 62 -5.13 8.68 7.97
CA PRO A 62 -4.03 8.80 8.91
C PRO A 62 -4.51 9.03 10.35
N ASN A 63 -3.77 8.48 11.32
CA ASN A 63 -3.94 8.78 12.74
C ASN A 63 -2.61 9.27 13.32
N GLU A 64 -2.47 10.59 13.48
CA GLU A 64 -1.23 11.23 13.88
C GLU A 64 -0.84 10.90 15.33
N LYS A 65 -1.80 10.87 16.27
CA LYS A 65 -1.53 10.51 17.67
C LYS A 65 -0.89 9.13 17.77
N LEU A 66 -1.52 8.13 17.14
CA LEU A 66 -0.99 6.77 17.12
C LEU A 66 0.34 6.69 16.33
N SER A 67 0.46 7.42 15.22
CA SER A 67 1.68 7.43 14.42
C SER A 67 2.87 8.03 15.18
N ARG A 68 2.65 9.07 15.99
CA ARG A 68 3.69 9.65 16.84
C ARG A 68 4.12 8.70 17.94
N GLN A 69 3.18 7.98 18.56
CA GLN A 69 3.53 6.96 19.56
C GLN A 69 4.37 5.85 18.92
N MET A 70 3.94 5.33 17.77
CA MET A 70 4.68 4.29 17.06
C MET A 70 6.06 4.77 16.61
N HIS A 71 6.17 6.02 16.14
CA HIS A 71 7.45 6.63 15.78
C HIS A 71 8.38 6.73 16.99
N ALA A 72 7.89 7.18 18.15
CA ALA A 72 8.69 7.22 19.37
C ALA A 72 9.21 5.82 19.78
N ASN A 73 8.41 4.77 19.59
CA ASN A 73 8.84 3.40 19.83
C ASN A 73 9.85 2.91 18.78
N LEU A 74 9.68 3.24 17.51
CA LEU A 74 10.67 2.96 16.48
C LEU A 74 12.00 3.67 16.78
N THR A 75 11.97 4.92 17.24
CA THR A 75 13.16 5.67 17.68
C THR A 75 13.88 4.98 18.84
N LYS A 76 13.14 4.43 19.82
CA LYS A 76 13.73 3.64 20.92
C LYS A 76 14.38 2.34 20.43
N VAL A 77 13.78 1.68 19.44
CA VAL A 77 14.31 0.43 18.87
C VAL A 77 15.55 0.69 18.01
N GLY A 78 15.56 1.78 17.26
CA GLY A 78 16.62 2.13 16.32
C GLY A 78 16.55 1.35 15.00
N GLY A 79 17.51 1.62 14.11
CA GLY A 79 17.63 0.94 12.82
C GLY A 79 18.38 -0.40 12.88
N VAL A 80 18.80 -0.85 11.71
CA VAL A 80 19.54 -2.10 11.49
C VAL A 80 21.04 -1.82 11.42
N ARG A 81 21.88 -2.75 11.91
CA ARG A 81 23.33 -2.74 11.69
C ARG A 81 23.74 -3.96 10.89
N TYR A 82 24.48 -3.73 9.81
CA TYR A 82 25.03 -4.79 8.97
C TYR A 82 26.33 -5.36 9.55
N ASN A 83 26.49 -6.67 9.41
CA ASN A 83 27.79 -7.33 9.55
C ASN A 83 28.57 -7.22 8.22
N ALA A 84 29.77 -7.79 8.16
CA ALA A 84 30.62 -7.70 6.96
C ALA A 84 29.98 -8.35 5.71
N GLU A 85 29.29 -9.48 5.87
CA GLU A 85 28.64 -10.18 4.75
C GLU A 85 27.43 -9.40 4.21
N GLU A 86 26.59 -8.88 5.11
CA GLU A 86 25.44 -8.05 4.74
C GLU A 86 25.87 -6.71 4.14
N GLN A 87 26.98 -6.16 4.62
CA GLN A 87 27.57 -4.94 4.05
C GLN A 87 28.03 -5.19 2.62
N ALA A 88 28.75 -6.28 2.36
CA ALA A 88 29.18 -6.66 1.01
C ALA A 88 27.98 -6.91 0.07
N PHE A 89 26.94 -7.61 0.56
CA PHE A 89 25.70 -7.79 -0.20
C PHE A 89 24.98 -6.47 -0.47
N ALA A 90 24.95 -5.57 0.52
CA ALA A 90 24.33 -4.26 0.36
C ALA A 90 25.05 -3.41 -0.69
N GLU A 91 26.39 -3.48 -0.76
CA GLU A 91 27.20 -2.82 -1.79
C GLU A 91 26.89 -3.37 -3.19
N GLU A 92 26.75 -4.69 -3.34
CA GLU A 92 26.34 -5.31 -4.61
C GLU A 92 24.95 -4.82 -5.04
N ILE A 93 23.96 -4.88 -4.15
CA ILE A 93 22.61 -4.39 -4.45
C ILE A 93 22.64 -2.90 -4.79
N SER A 94 23.30 -2.06 -3.98
CA SER A 94 23.39 -0.61 -4.17
C SER A 94 23.97 -0.26 -5.55
N SER A 95 25.02 -0.96 -5.99
CA SER A 95 25.62 -0.77 -7.31
C SER A 95 24.64 -1.04 -8.47
N SER A 96 23.63 -1.89 -8.27
CA SER A 96 22.62 -2.24 -9.27
C SER A 96 21.46 -1.23 -9.39
N LEU A 97 21.33 -0.29 -8.45
CA LEU A 97 20.14 0.56 -8.33
C LEU A 97 20.14 1.77 -9.27
N GLY A 98 21.32 2.28 -9.63
CA GLY A 98 21.46 3.45 -10.52
C GLY A 98 20.90 4.78 -9.97
N VAL A 99 20.55 4.85 -8.68
CA VAL A 99 19.92 6.03 -8.03
C VAL A 99 20.77 6.67 -6.92
N GLY A 100 21.99 6.20 -6.71
CA GLY A 100 22.93 6.66 -5.68
C GLY A 100 23.14 5.63 -4.56
N ASP A 101 24.16 5.88 -3.73
CA ASP A 101 24.47 5.04 -2.58
C ASP A 101 23.75 5.55 -1.33
N PHE A 102 22.92 4.69 -0.76
CA PHE A 102 22.12 4.97 0.43
C PHE A 102 22.47 4.04 1.60
N ILE A 103 23.55 3.25 1.47
CA ILE A 103 24.01 2.40 2.56
C ILE A 103 24.38 3.28 3.77
N GLY A 104 24.01 2.82 4.97
CA GLY A 104 24.06 3.58 6.21
C GLY A 104 22.69 4.06 6.66
N MET A 105 21.78 4.39 5.72
CA MET A 105 20.42 4.83 6.05
C MET A 105 19.60 3.75 6.77
N GLU A 106 19.96 2.46 6.66
CA GLU A 106 19.31 1.39 7.41
C GLU A 106 19.39 1.58 8.93
N ARG A 107 20.37 2.35 9.42
CA ARG A 107 20.62 2.62 10.84
C ARG A 107 19.78 3.77 11.37
N GLU A 108 19.31 4.64 10.48
CA GLU A 108 18.69 5.91 10.84
C GLU A 108 17.16 5.80 10.96
N ILE A 109 16.61 6.56 11.90
CA ILE A 109 15.16 6.76 11.99
C ILE A 109 14.85 8.13 11.42
N LEU A 110 14.16 8.16 10.30
CA LEU A 110 13.75 9.39 9.64
C LEU A 110 12.87 10.25 10.56
N ARG A 111 12.94 11.57 10.37
CA ARG A 111 12.08 12.53 11.07
C ARG A 111 10.62 12.18 10.83
N PHE A 112 9.81 12.27 11.89
CA PHE A 112 8.37 12.12 11.78
C PHE A 112 7.77 13.22 10.89
N GLU A 113 7.02 12.81 9.87
CA GLU A 113 6.27 13.72 9.01
C GLU A 113 4.93 13.12 8.64
N LEU A 114 3.88 13.94 8.69
CA LEU A 114 2.57 13.55 8.21
C LEU A 114 2.50 13.76 6.70
N ARG A 115 2.59 12.68 5.93
CA ARG A 115 2.51 12.71 4.46
C ARG A 115 1.49 11.70 3.95
N GLN A 116 0.71 12.11 2.95
CA GLN A 116 -0.13 11.17 2.21
C GLN A 116 0.72 10.45 1.17
N GLY A 117 0.84 9.12 1.32
CA GLY A 117 1.54 8.29 0.35
C GLY A 117 0.69 8.02 -0.90
N MET A 118 1.37 7.64 -2.00
CA MET A 118 0.73 7.23 -3.26
C MET A 118 0.52 5.70 -3.37
N GLY A 119 0.86 4.96 -2.31
CA GLY A 119 0.68 3.51 -2.25
C GLY A 119 -0.79 3.12 -2.15
N SER A 120 -1.14 1.98 -2.74
CA SER A 120 -2.47 1.39 -2.62
C SER A 120 -2.39 0.12 -1.78
N THR A 121 -3.25 0.01 -0.77
CA THR A 121 -3.32 -1.13 0.17
C THR A 121 -4.75 -1.26 0.67
N ASP A 122 -5.18 -2.49 0.90
CA ASP A 122 -6.46 -2.88 1.52
C ASP A 122 -6.53 -2.46 3.01
N VAL A 123 -5.39 -2.22 3.66
CA VAL A 123 -5.32 -1.58 4.98
C VAL A 123 -6.00 -0.19 4.96
N GLY A 124 -6.10 0.44 3.78
CA GLY A 124 -6.90 1.63 3.55
C GLY A 124 -8.32 1.44 4.07
N ASP A 125 -9.03 0.41 3.62
CA ASP A 125 -10.40 0.10 4.06
C ASP A 125 -10.51 -0.10 5.57
N VAL A 126 -9.57 -0.83 6.18
CA VAL A 126 -9.53 -1.03 7.65
C VAL A 126 -9.39 0.31 8.38
N SER A 127 -8.54 1.21 7.86
CA SER A 127 -8.29 2.52 8.45
C SER A 127 -9.49 3.47 8.44
N TRP A 128 -10.55 3.17 7.67
CA TRP A 128 -11.82 3.90 7.71
C TRP A 128 -12.86 3.30 8.67
N VAL A 129 -12.60 2.10 9.18
CA VAL A 129 -13.47 1.39 10.12
C VAL A 129 -12.96 1.52 11.56
N VAL A 130 -11.64 1.44 11.76
CA VAL A 130 -10.99 1.53 13.08
C VAL A 130 -9.70 2.36 13.03
N PRO A 131 -9.33 3.05 14.14
CA PRO A 131 -8.03 3.70 14.24
C PRO A 131 -6.90 2.74 13.89
N THR A 132 -6.12 3.10 12.87
CA THR A 132 -5.08 2.23 12.30
C THR A 132 -3.76 2.97 12.23
N VAL A 133 -2.67 2.28 12.56
CA VAL A 133 -1.30 2.80 12.46
C VAL A 133 -0.37 1.67 12.00
N GLY A 134 0.64 2.03 11.21
CA GLY A 134 1.67 1.11 10.78
C GLY A 134 2.99 1.84 10.56
N LEU A 135 4.05 1.08 10.32
CA LEU A 135 5.39 1.60 10.05
C LEU A 135 6.05 0.89 8.88
N ARG A 136 7.14 1.48 8.40
CA ARG A 136 8.11 0.82 7.51
C ARG A 136 9.45 0.76 8.23
N THR A 137 10.19 -0.30 7.97
CA THR A 137 11.55 -0.53 8.45
C THR A 137 12.40 -1.03 7.30
N SER A 138 13.71 -0.85 7.37
CA SER A 138 14.63 -1.28 6.31
C SER A 138 14.79 -2.79 6.29
N THR A 139 13.90 -3.47 5.56
CA THR A 139 13.98 -4.90 5.23
C THR A 139 14.68 -5.16 3.90
N TRP A 140 14.98 -4.09 3.16
CA TRP A 140 15.78 -4.12 1.94
C TRP A 140 16.95 -3.16 2.10
N VAL A 141 17.94 -3.29 1.22
CA VAL A 141 19.03 -2.32 1.11
C VAL A 141 18.41 -0.96 0.74
N PRO A 142 18.72 0.13 1.49
CA PRO A 142 18.18 1.45 1.19
C PRO A 142 18.39 1.85 -0.29
N GLY A 143 17.40 2.55 -0.86
CA GLY A 143 17.34 2.86 -2.30
C GLY A 143 16.62 1.80 -3.15
N THR A 144 16.40 0.60 -2.63
CA THR A 144 15.67 -0.46 -3.34
C THR A 144 14.23 -0.05 -3.64
N ALA A 145 13.86 -0.04 -4.92
CA ALA A 145 12.48 0.19 -5.35
C ALA A 145 11.59 -1.03 -5.03
N PRO A 146 10.33 -0.81 -4.60
CA PRO A 146 9.37 -1.90 -4.44
C PRO A 146 9.11 -2.59 -5.79
N HIS A 147 8.76 -3.88 -5.76
CA HIS A 147 8.45 -4.70 -6.95
C HIS A 147 9.65 -4.90 -7.90
N SER A 148 10.86 -4.88 -7.34
CA SER A 148 12.11 -5.13 -8.05
C SER A 148 12.71 -6.49 -7.66
N TRP A 149 13.62 -7.01 -8.48
CA TRP A 149 14.35 -8.23 -8.14
C TRP A 149 15.27 -8.02 -6.93
N GLN A 150 15.78 -6.79 -6.73
CA GLN A 150 16.58 -6.42 -5.56
C GLN A 150 15.77 -6.57 -4.25
N ALA A 151 14.48 -6.20 -4.28
CA ALA A 151 13.60 -6.38 -3.13
C ALA A 151 13.40 -7.86 -2.79
N ILE A 152 13.28 -8.73 -3.81
CA ILE A 152 13.20 -10.19 -3.64
C ILE A 152 14.50 -10.73 -3.06
N ALA A 153 15.64 -10.35 -3.66
CA ALA A 153 16.96 -10.79 -3.23
C ALA A 153 17.23 -10.42 -1.77
N ALA A 154 17.00 -9.16 -1.39
CA ALA A 154 17.23 -8.70 -0.02
C ALA A 154 16.26 -9.33 1.00
N GLY A 155 15.00 -9.53 0.62
CA GLY A 155 13.96 -10.08 1.49
C GLY A 155 14.27 -11.49 2.01
N GLY A 156 15.00 -12.30 1.23
CA GLY A 156 15.39 -13.67 1.60
C GLY A 156 16.63 -13.76 2.51
N THR A 157 17.24 -12.64 2.89
CA THR A 157 18.49 -12.63 3.67
C THR A 157 18.30 -12.24 5.13
N SER A 158 19.40 -12.26 5.90
CA SER A 158 19.42 -11.74 7.27
C SER A 158 19.13 -10.24 7.35
N ILE A 159 19.34 -9.45 6.28
CA ILE A 159 18.93 -8.04 6.21
C ILE A 159 17.42 -7.92 6.38
N GLY A 160 16.65 -8.68 5.58
CA GLY A 160 15.19 -8.73 5.67
C GLY A 160 14.72 -9.13 7.07
N THR A 161 15.36 -10.15 7.64
CA THR A 161 15.04 -10.63 8.99
C THR A 161 15.36 -9.60 10.08
N LYS A 162 16.47 -8.87 9.97
CA LYS A 162 16.83 -7.80 10.92
C LYS A 162 15.85 -6.63 10.85
N GLY A 163 15.48 -6.18 9.66
CA GLY A 163 14.44 -5.18 9.48
C GLY A 163 13.10 -5.62 10.06
N MET A 164 12.69 -6.87 9.80
CA MET A 164 11.47 -7.46 10.37
C MET A 164 11.49 -7.48 11.90
N ARG A 165 12.64 -7.76 12.53
CA ARG A 165 12.78 -7.71 14.00
C ARG A 165 12.63 -6.29 14.55
N VAL A 166 13.12 -5.27 13.84
CA VAL A 166 12.88 -3.86 14.21
C VAL A 166 11.39 -3.56 14.17
N ALA A 167 10.70 -3.96 13.09
CA ALA A 167 9.25 -3.78 12.97
C ALA A 167 8.49 -4.49 14.08
N ALA A 168 8.81 -5.76 14.36
CA ALA A 168 8.17 -6.56 15.40
C ALA A 168 8.31 -5.91 16.79
N LYS A 169 9.50 -5.40 17.13
CA LYS A 169 9.73 -4.68 18.39
C LYS A 169 8.93 -3.39 18.47
N ALA A 170 8.93 -2.57 17.41
CA ALA A 170 8.20 -1.32 17.38
C ALA A 170 6.68 -1.53 17.49
N LEU A 171 6.14 -2.53 16.79
CA LEU A 171 4.73 -2.95 16.91
C LEU A 171 4.41 -3.43 18.32
N SER A 172 5.25 -4.29 18.91
CA SER A 172 5.02 -4.85 20.24
C SER A 172 5.02 -3.77 21.32
N LEU A 173 5.96 -2.82 21.25
CA LEU A 173 6.00 -1.68 22.16
C LEU A 173 4.77 -0.78 22.01
N THR A 174 4.32 -0.57 20.78
CA THR A 174 3.12 0.25 20.52
C THR A 174 1.85 -0.43 21.01
N ALA A 175 1.73 -1.75 20.80
CA ALA A 175 0.63 -2.54 21.33
C ALA A 175 0.62 -2.53 22.87
N ARG A 176 1.79 -2.68 23.50
CA ARG A 176 1.93 -2.53 24.96
C ARG A 176 1.46 -1.16 25.42
N ASP A 177 1.90 -0.08 24.78
CA ASP A 177 1.54 1.27 25.18
C ASP A 177 0.03 1.51 25.05
N LEU A 178 -0.61 1.00 24.00
CA LEU A 178 -2.07 1.04 23.85
C LEU A 178 -2.79 0.26 24.96
N LEU A 179 -2.28 -0.89 25.37
CA LEU A 179 -2.88 -1.70 26.44
C LEU A 179 -2.74 -1.07 27.82
N LEU A 180 -1.65 -0.33 28.06
CA LEU A 180 -1.33 0.26 29.37
C LEU A 180 -1.80 1.70 29.52
N ASP A 181 -2.09 2.41 28.41
CA ASP A 181 -2.53 3.80 28.41
C ASP A 181 -3.89 3.97 27.73
N PRO A 182 -5.01 3.93 28.49
CA PRO A 182 -6.35 4.18 27.96
C PRO A 182 -6.51 5.56 27.31
N GLN A 183 -5.74 6.58 27.73
CA GLN A 183 -5.84 7.92 27.17
C GLN A 183 -5.30 7.97 25.73
N LEU A 184 -4.31 7.14 25.40
CA LEU A 184 -3.81 7.00 24.03
C LEU A 184 -4.89 6.41 23.10
N ILE A 185 -5.67 5.45 23.59
CA ILE A 185 -6.80 4.87 22.85
C ILE A 185 -7.87 5.95 22.63
N GLU A 186 -8.28 6.67 23.69
CA GLU A 186 -9.27 7.75 23.60
C GLU A 186 -8.83 8.85 22.61
N ALA A 187 -7.56 9.27 22.68
CA ALA A 187 -7.00 10.25 21.76
C ALA A 187 -6.98 9.74 20.30
N GLY A 188 -6.67 8.46 20.10
CA GLY A 188 -6.71 7.81 18.80
C GLY A 188 -8.11 7.80 18.19
N TRP A 189 -9.13 7.46 18.99
CA TRP A 189 -10.53 7.48 18.56
C TRP A 189 -11.03 8.90 18.29
N ALA A 190 -10.70 9.86 19.15
CA ALA A 190 -11.11 11.26 18.97
C ALA A 190 -10.57 11.86 17.66
N GLU A 191 -9.29 11.61 17.34
CA GLU A 191 -8.71 12.03 16.05
C GLU A 191 -9.35 11.30 14.86
N PHE A 192 -9.57 9.99 15.00
CA PHE A 192 -10.18 9.17 13.95
C PHE A 192 -11.58 9.68 13.57
N GLU A 193 -12.46 9.92 14.54
CA GLU A 193 -13.82 10.43 14.26
C GLU A 193 -13.80 11.83 13.65
N LEU A 194 -12.87 12.69 14.08
CA LEU A 194 -12.69 14.01 13.49
C LEU A 194 -12.28 13.94 12.02
N ARG A 195 -11.31 13.09 11.67
CA ARG A 195 -10.81 12.96 10.30
C ARG A 195 -11.76 12.20 9.37
N ARG A 196 -12.38 11.15 9.88
CA ARG A 196 -13.34 10.33 9.13
C ARG A 196 -14.61 11.11 8.81
N GLY A 197 -15.04 11.95 9.74
CA GLY A 197 -16.32 12.66 9.68
C GLY A 197 -17.47 11.83 10.23
N LYS A 198 -18.39 12.50 10.92
CA LYS A 198 -19.47 11.88 11.71
C LYS A 198 -20.49 11.07 10.90
N ASN A 199 -20.59 11.31 9.59
CA ASN A 199 -21.60 10.71 8.71
C ASN A 199 -20.99 9.73 7.72
N PHE A 200 -19.75 9.29 7.94
CA PHE A 200 -19.12 8.31 7.07
C PHE A 200 -19.77 6.93 7.25
N HIS A 201 -20.21 6.35 6.16
CA HIS A 201 -20.66 4.97 6.09
C HIS A 201 -19.72 4.20 5.18
N TYR A 202 -19.03 3.21 5.75
CA TYR A 202 -18.14 2.37 4.97
C TYR A 202 -18.90 1.64 3.85
N LYS A 203 -18.33 1.68 2.65
CA LYS A 203 -18.77 0.88 1.50
C LYS A 203 -17.53 0.38 0.78
N ALA A 204 -17.46 -0.94 0.59
CA ALA A 204 -16.43 -1.56 -0.22
C ALA A 204 -16.52 -1.08 -1.67
N LEU A 205 -15.42 -0.54 -2.21
CA LEU A 205 -15.38 -0.09 -3.60
C LEU A 205 -15.36 -1.27 -4.59
N LEU A 206 -14.96 -2.45 -4.12
CA LEU A 206 -15.05 -3.71 -4.86
C LEU A 206 -16.50 -4.15 -5.13
N GLY A 207 -17.48 -3.61 -4.39
CA GLY A 207 -18.87 -4.04 -4.45
C GLY A 207 -19.10 -5.43 -3.82
N ASN A 208 -20.27 -6.00 -4.07
CA ASN A 208 -20.61 -7.35 -3.64
C ASN A 208 -20.23 -8.33 -4.75
N ARG A 209 -19.12 -9.05 -4.57
CA ARG A 209 -18.68 -10.12 -5.46
C ARG A 209 -18.07 -11.25 -4.66
N GLU A 210 -18.09 -12.45 -5.23
CA GLU A 210 -17.31 -13.56 -4.72
C GLU A 210 -15.80 -13.27 -4.90
N PRO A 211 -14.95 -13.77 -3.98
CA PRO A 211 -13.51 -13.66 -4.11
C PRO A 211 -13.03 -14.29 -5.41
N PRO A 212 -12.18 -13.62 -6.20
CA PRO A 212 -11.69 -14.15 -7.47
C PRO A 212 -10.59 -15.20 -7.25
N LEU A 213 -10.92 -16.35 -6.63
CA LEU A 213 -9.96 -17.39 -6.24
C LEU A 213 -9.17 -17.98 -7.43
N ALA A 214 -9.69 -17.85 -8.65
CA ALA A 214 -9.09 -18.37 -9.88
C ALA A 214 -8.35 -17.33 -10.74
N TYR A 215 -8.13 -16.10 -10.26
CA TYR A 215 -7.64 -14.98 -11.09
C TYR A 215 -6.24 -15.15 -11.71
N ARG A 216 -5.45 -16.13 -11.26
CA ARG A 216 -4.11 -16.45 -11.79
C ARG A 216 -4.00 -17.85 -12.40
N ILE A 217 -5.12 -18.56 -12.60
CA ILE A 217 -5.14 -19.95 -13.10
C ILE A 217 -5.25 -20.00 -14.64
N LYS A 218 -4.97 -18.91 -15.36
CA LYS A 218 -4.95 -18.90 -16.84
C LYS A 218 -3.54 -19.00 -17.38
#